data_AF-A0AAU6WU66-F1
#
_entry.id   AF-A0AAU6WU66-F1
#
_cell.length_a   1.000
_cell.length_b   1.000
_cell.length_c   1.000
_cell.angle_alpha   90.00
_cell.angle_beta   90.00
_cell.angle_gamma   90.00
#
_symmetry.space_group_name_H-M   'P 1'
#
loop_
_entity.id
_entity.type
_entity.pdbx_description
1 polymer ?
#
loop_
_entity_poly.entity_id
_entity_poly.type
_entity_poly.pdbx_seq_one_letter_code
_entity_poly.pdbx_strand_id
1 'polypeptide(L)'
;MKKLILNYHFFVLGLIGLVLNSCNTRKFKVWVGTGNEQKIYNLKYGEHKSQKMDVFLPSGYAVNSPVVLLIHGGGWTMGKKNI
;
A
#
# COMPACT_ATOMS: atom_id res chain seq x y z
N MET A 1 -23.40 7.51 42.60
CA MET A 1 -23.28 6.39 41.63
C MET A 1 -23.60 6.77 40.19
N LYS A 2 -24.57 7.66 39.89
CA LYS A 2 -24.91 8.04 38.49
C LYS A 2 -23.85 8.86 37.73
N LYS A 3 -23.04 9.68 38.42
CA LYS A 3 -21.93 10.46 37.81
C LYS A 3 -20.78 9.59 37.28
N LEU A 4 -20.58 8.39 37.85
CA LEU A 4 -19.52 7.47 37.42
C LEU A 4 -19.83 6.82 36.06
N ILE A 5 -21.12 6.50 35.82
CA ILE A 5 -21.60 5.93 34.55
C ILE A 5 -21.43 6.93 33.39
N LEU A 6 -21.71 8.23 33.60
CA LEU A 6 -21.59 9.25 32.55
C LEU A 6 -20.14 9.45 32.06
N ASN A 7 -19.16 9.33 32.95
CA ASN A 7 -17.74 9.39 32.59
C ASN A 7 -17.26 8.17 31.79
N TYR A 8 -17.84 6.99 32.03
CA TYR A 8 -17.49 5.77 31.29
C TYR A 8 -17.98 5.81 29.84
N HIS A 9 -19.10 6.48 29.56
CA HIS A 9 -19.59 6.66 28.19
C HIS A 9 -18.63 7.46 27.32
N PHE A 10 -18.02 8.54 27.83
CA PHE A 10 -17.01 9.30 27.10
C PHE A 10 -15.74 8.47 26.85
N PHE A 11 -15.34 7.65 27.80
CA PHE A 11 -14.20 6.74 27.64
C PHE A 11 -14.48 5.64 26.60
N VAL A 12 -15.66 5.03 26.64
CA VAL A 12 -16.10 4.02 25.67
C VAL A 12 -16.26 4.61 24.26
N LEU A 13 -16.83 5.81 24.14
CA LEU A 13 -16.90 6.54 22.86
C LEU A 13 -15.49 6.86 22.32
N GLY A 14 -14.55 7.23 23.18
CA GLY A 14 -13.14 7.43 22.81
C GLY A 14 -12.47 6.15 22.30
N LEU A 15 -12.68 5.02 22.99
CA LEU A 15 -12.17 3.71 22.56
C LEU A 15 -12.77 3.25 21.23
N ILE A 16 -14.07 3.45 21.03
CA ILE A 16 -14.75 3.15 19.75
C ILE A 16 -14.17 4.00 18.62
N GLY A 17 -13.92 5.30 18.86
CA GLY A 17 -13.26 6.17 17.89
C GLY A 17 -11.84 5.70 17.52
N LEU A 18 -11.11 5.11 18.47
CA LEU A 18 -9.77 4.58 18.24
C LEU A 18 -9.78 3.33 17.34
N VAL A 19 -10.79 2.46 17.49
CA VAL A 19 -10.94 1.24 16.68
C VAL A 19 -11.31 1.57 15.23
N LEU A 20 -12.12 2.61 15.00
CA LEU A 20 -12.58 3.02 13.66
C LEU A 20 -11.47 3.65 12.79
N ASN A 21 -10.35 4.08 13.38
CA ASN A 21 -9.19 4.61 12.65
C ASN A 21 -8.19 3.51 12.18
N SER A 22 -8.45 2.23 12.46
CA SER A 22 -7.50 1.14 12.16
C SER A 22 -7.56 0.63 10.71
N CYS A 23 -8.49 1.11 9.88
CA CYS A 23 -8.58 0.71 8.48
C CYS A 23 -7.48 1.36 7.62
N ASN A 24 -6.31 0.72 7.53
CA ASN A 24 -5.29 1.05 6.54
C ASN A 24 -5.41 0.14 5.32
N THR A 25 -6.41 0.38 4.47
CA THR A 25 -6.81 -0.58 3.42
C THR A 25 -6.00 -0.54 2.13
N ARG A 26 -4.89 0.21 2.02
CA ARG A 26 -3.99 0.07 0.85
C ARG A 26 -2.53 0.25 1.21
N LYS A 27 -1.79 -0.85 1.30
CA LYS A 27 -0.32 -0.86 1.50
C LYS A 27 0.48 -0.47 0.25
N PHE A 28 -0.19 -0.23 -0.88
CA PHE A 28 0.43 0.10 -2.17
C PHE A 28 -0.39 1.18 -2.91
N LYS A 29 0.28 2.03 -3.69
CA LYS A 29 -0.33 3.20 -4.36
C LYS A 29 -0.58 2.87 -5.83
N VAL A 30 -1.82 3.01 -6.29
CA VAL A 30 -2.16 2.86 -7.70
C VAL A 30 -2.40 4.25 -8.29
N TRP A 31 -1.76 4.53 -9.42
CA TRP A 31 -2.02 5.70 -10.26
C TRP A 31 -2.59 5.23 -11.59
N VAL A 32 -3.63 5.89 -12.07
CA VAL A 32 -4.30 5.59 -13.34
C VAL A 32 -4.24 6.86 -14.19
N GLY A 33 -3.68 6.75 -15.40
CA GLY A 33 -3.58 7.84 -16.36
C GLY A 33 -4.83 7.94 -17.25
N THR A 34 -4.87 8.98 -18.08
CA THR A 34 -6.01 9.30 -18.96
C THR A 34 -6.30 8.22 -19.99
N GLY A 35 -5.31 7.41 -20.36
CA GLY A 35 -5.44 6.31 -21.34
C GLY A 35 -5.65 4.91 -20.74
N ASN A 36 -6.07 4.78 -19.47
CA ASN A 36 -6.07 3.50 -18.73
C ASN A 36 -4.69 2.87 -18.52
N GLU A 37 -3.61 3.64 -18.72
CA GLU A 37 -2.29 3.27 -18.23
C GLU A 37 -2.31 3.20 -16.70
N GLN A 38 -1.57 2.26 -16.11
CA GLN A 38 -1.54 2.07 -14.66
C GLN A 38 -0.10 2.00 -14.16
N LYS A 39 0.14 2.66 -13.02
CA LYS A 39 1.40 2.56 -12.27
C LYS A 39 1.06 2.10 -10.86
N ILE A 40 1.50 0.90 -10.51
CA ILE A 40 1.25 0.26 -9.23
C ILE A 40 2.55 0.34 -8.43
N TYR A 41 2.58 1.18 -7.42
CA TYR A 41 3.75 1.42 -6.59
C TYR A 41 3.72 0.62 -5.30
N ASN A 42 4.86 0.05 -4.91
CA ASN A 42 5.05 -0.70 -3.67
C ASN A 42 4.19 -1.98 -3.59
N LEU A 43 3.94 -2.63 -4.72
CA LEU A 43 3.27 -3.92 -4.74
C LEU A 43 4.12 -4.95 -3.98
N LYS A 44 3.56 -5.52 -2.90
CA LYS A 44 4.22 -6.52 -2.06
C LYS A 44 4.26 -7.86 -2.80
N TYR A 45 5.41 -8.51 -2.86
CA TYR A 45 5.55 -9.86 -3.41
C TYR A 45 6.11 -10.89 -2.40
N GLY A 46 6.42 -10.46 -1.18
CA GLY A 46 6.83 -11.33 -0.09
C GLY A 46 6.84 -10.59 1.24
N GLU A 47 7.10 -11.31 2.33
CA GLU A 47 6.93 -10.80 3.70
C GLU A 47 7.94 -9.74 4.11
N HIS A 48 9.17 -9.77 3.57
CA HIS A 48 10.21 -8.83 3.96
C HIS A 48 9.88 -7.41 3.50
N LYS A 49 10.23 -6.39 4.31
CA LYS A 49 9.91 -4.97 4.03
C LYS A 49 10.39 -4.46 2.67
N SER A 50 11.48 -5.05 2.16
CA SER A 50 12.08 -4.73 0.86
C SER A 50 11.55 -5.56 -0.30
N GLN A 51 10.70 -6.57 -0.05
CA GLN A 51 10.07 -7.40 -1.09
C GLN A 51 8.87 -6.67 -1.70
N LYS A 52 9.17 -5.58 -2.39
CA LYS A 52 8.22 -4.70 -3.06
C LYS A 52 8.71 -4.38 -4.46
N MET A 53 7.79 -4.33 -5.42
CA MET A 53 8.07 -3.93 -6.80
C MET A 53 7.16 -2.77 -7.23
N ASP A 54 7.54 -2.12 -8.33
CA ASP A 54 6.66 -1.21 -9.06
C ASP A 54 6.29 -1.86 -10.39
N VAL A 55 5.01 -1.80 -10.75
CA VAL A 55 4.49 -2.39 -11.99
C VAL A 55 3.94 -1.26 -12.85
N PHE A 56 4.44 -1.18 -14.09
CA PHE A 56 4.04 -0.20 -15.08
C PHE A 56 3.29 -0.93 -16.19
N LEU A 57 2.00 -0.62 -16.32
CA LEU A 57 1.12 -1.19 -17.34
C LEU A 57 0.80 -0.10 -18.36
N PRO A 58 1.29 -0.19 -19.61
CA PRO A 58 0.93 0.77 -20.64
C PRO A 58 -0.56 0.64 -21.00
N SER A 59 -1.10 1.60 -21.73
CA SER A 59 -2.46 1.46 -22.26
C SER A 59 -2.50 0.44 -23.41
N GLY A 60 -3.59 -0.34 -23.48
CA GLY A 60 -3.86 -1.20 -24.64
C GLY A 60 -2.88 -2.35 -24.90
N TYR A 61 -2.15 -2.83 -23.90
CA TYR A 61 -1.30 -4.03 -24.06
C TYR A 61 -2.15 -5.29 -24.30
N ALA A 62 -1.61 -6.21 -25.11
CA ALA A 62 -2.24 -7.49 -25.36
C ALA A 62 -2.10 -8.42 -24.15
N VAL A 63 -3.03 -9.37 -23.98
CA VAL A 63 -3.01 -10.33 -22.87
C VAL A 63 -1.71 -11.15 -22.82
N ASN A 64 -1.10 -11.40 -23.97
CA ASN A 64 0.15 -12.14 -24.13
C ASN A 64 1.37 -11.24 -24.33
N SER A 65 1.29 -9.95 -23.99
CA SER A 65 2.45 -9.05 -24.06
C SER A 65 3.60 -9.56 -23.17
N PRO A 66 4.85 -9.50 -23.65
CA PRO A 66 5.99 -9.92 -22.86
C PRO A 66 6.19 -9.01 -21.64
N VAL A 67 6.71 -9.59 -20.56
CA VAL A 67 7.04 -8.85 -19.34
C VAL A 67 8.52 -8.53 -19.32
N VAL A 68 8.86 -7.27 -19.09
CA VAL A 68 10.23 -6.82 -18.85
C VAL A 68 10.45 -6.71 -17.35
N LEU A 69 11.41 -7.47 -16.81
CA LEU A 69 11.79 -7.42 -15.40
C LEU A 69 13.13 -6.69 -15.25
N LEU A 70 13.14 -5.60 -14.50
CA LEU A 70 14.35 -4.85 -14.18
C LEU A 70 14.76 -5.10 -12.73
N ILE A 71 15.97 -5.61 -12.54
CA ILE A 71 16.57 -5.84 -11.22
C ILE A 71 17.78 -4.93 -11.11
N HIS A 72 17.77 -4.02 -10.12
CA HIS A 72 18.89 -3.11 -9.91
C HIS A 72 20.11 -3.85 -9.32
N GLY A 73 21.30 -3.33 -9.61
CA GLY A 73 22.56 -3.79 -9.02
C GLY A 73 22.79 -3.21 -7.61
N GLY A 74 24.07 -3.06 -7.23
CA GLY A 74 24.48 -2.60 -5.90
C GLY A 74 25.13 -3.68 -5.03
N GLY A 75 25.75 -4.68 -5.66
CA GLY A 75 26.56 -5.70 -4.97
C GLY A 75 25.82 -6.45 -3.87
N TRP A 76 24.49 -6.60 -4.00
CA TRP A 76 23.60 -7.24 -3.01
C TRP A 76 23.60 -6.61 -1.60
N THR A 77 24.24 -5.46 -1.42
CA THR A 77 24.34 -4.75 -0.14
C THR A 77 23.61 -3.41 -0.16
N MET A 78 23.39 -2.85 -1.35
CA MET A 78 22.77 -1.54 -1.55
C MET A 78 21.87 -1.52 -2.79
N GLY A 79 21.13 -0.42 -2.93
CA GLY A 79 20.20 -0.18 -4.03
C GLY A 79 18.74 -0.17 -3.60
N LYS A 80 17.92 0.47 -4.43
CA LYS A 80 16.47 0.58 -4.26
C LYS A 80 15.84 0.69 -5.65
N LYS A 81 14.57 0.34 -5.75
CA LYS A 81 13.77 0.46 -6.98
C LYS A 81 13.54 1.91 -7.47
N ASN A 82 13.74 2.91 -6.61
CA ASN A 82 13.65 4.33 -6.97
C ASN A 82 15.06 4.87 -7.17
N ILE A 83 15.35 5.53 -8.29
CA ILE A 83 16.42 6.54 -8.33
C ILE A 83 15.92 7.73 -7.51
#